data_AF-A0A529XHZ0-F1
#
_entry.id   AF-A0A529XHZ0-F1
#
_cell.length_a   1.000
_cell.length_b   1.000
_cell.length_c   1.000
_cell.angle_alpha   90.00
_cell.angle_beta   90.00
_cell.angle_gamma   90.00
#
_symmetry.space_group_name_H-M   'P 1'
#
loop_
_entity.id
_entity.type
_entity.pdbx_description
1 polymer ?
#
loop_
_entity_poly.entity_id
_entity_poly.type
_entity_poly.pdbx_seq_one_letter_code
_entity_poly.pdbx_strand_id
1 'polypeptide(L)'
;MDDSNDLFGKMEKQAQPVRAPSRPADPLVQAAKRSTAARDGSESYSAADIEVLEGLEPVRRRPGMYIGGTDDKAMHHLFAEVIDNSMDEAVAGHATFI
;
A
#
# COMPACT_ATOMS: atom_id res chain seq x y z
N MET A 1 52.17 -26.49 28.94
CA MET A 1 51.71 -25.43 28.03
C MET A 1 50.35 -25.88 27.55
N ASP A 2 49.33 -25.48 28.32
CA ASP A 2 47.93 -25.69 28.02
C ASP A 2 47.48 -24.65 27.01
N ASP A 3 46.76 -25.07 25.98
CA ASP A 3 45.91 -24.27 25.10
C ASP A 3 45.23 -25.25 24.12
N SER A 4 43.94 -25.23 23.81
CA SER A 4 42.78 -24.51 24.29
C SER A 4 41.60 -25.15 23.54
N ASN A 5 40.64 -25.70 24.28
CA ASN A 5 39.21 -25.79 23.94
C ASN A 5 38.81 -26.32 22.55
N ASP A 6 38.71 -27.65 22.37
CA ASP A 6 37.89 -28.23 21.30
C ASP A 6 36.69 -29.00 21.86
N LEU A 7 35.56 -28.28 21.94
CA LEU A 7 34.26 -28.77 22.37
C LEU A 7 33.44 -29.31 21.17
N PHE A 8 34.05 -29.64 20.03
CA PHE A 8 33.33 -30.17 18.86
C PHE A 8 33.28 -31.70 18.77
N GLY A 9 33.63 -32.41 19.85
CA GLY A 9 33.67 -33.88 19.87
C GLY A 9 32.32 -34.62 19.97
N LYS A 10 31.16 -33.96 20.03
CA LYS A 10 29.87 -34.67 20.23
C LYS A 10 28.67 -33.99 19.55
N MET A 11 28.32 -34.42 18.33
CA MET A 11 27.00 -34.98 17.95
C MET A 11 26.80 -34.97 16.43
N GLU A 12 26.72 -36.18 15.86
CA GLU A 12 26.12 -36.42 14.55
C GLU A 12 24.60 -36.15 14.57
N LYS A 13 24.16 -35.50 13.48
CA LYS A 13 22.87 -35.61 12.78
C LYS A 13 21.55 -35.57 13.60
N GLN A 14 20.82 -34.47 13.42
CA GLN A 14 19.40 -34.52 13.07
C GLN A 14 19.01 -33.28 12.24
N ALA A 15 18.57 -33.50 11.01
CA ALA A 15 18.00 -32.47 10.15
C ALA A 15 16.52 -32.24 10.54
N GLN A 16 16.19 -31.04 11.01
CA GLN A 16 14.82 -30.55 11.16
C GLN A 16 14.63 -29.35 10.23
N PRO A 17 13.44 -29.17 9.62
CA PRO A 17 13.23 -28.13 8.62
C PRO A 17 13.30 -26.75 9.26
N VAL A 18 14.10 -25.87 8.67
CA VAL A 18 14.34 -24.51 9.15
C VAL A 18 13.05 -23.71 9.06
N ARG A 19 12.44 -23.39 10.21
CA ARG A 19 11.32 -22.44 10.29
C ARG A 19 11.90 -21.04 10.05
N ALA A 20 11.41 -20.35 9.03
CA ALA A 20 11.82 -18.97 8.73
C ALA A 20 11.67 -18.07 9.98
N PRO A 21 12.59 -17.12 10.23
CA PRO A 21 12.49 -16.22 11.37
C PRO A 21 11.24 -15.35 11.22
N SER A 22 10.33 -15.45 12.20
CA SER A 22 9.21 -14.51 12.32
C SER A 22 9.78 -13.12 12.56
N ARG A 23 9.61 -12.23 11.59
CA ARG A 23 9.86 -10.78 11.76
C ARG A 23 9.13 -10.32 13.03
N PRO A 24 9.76 -9.47 13.87
CA PRO A 24 9.05 -8.84 14.97
C PRO A 24 7.85 -8.08 14.39
N ALA A 25 6.68 -8.31 14.98
CA ALA A 25 5.43 -7.70 14.57
C ALA A 25 5.58 -6.17 14.55
N ASP A 26 5.08 -5.54 13.49
CA ASP A 26 5.06 -4.09 13.34
C ASP A 26 4.38 -3.44 14.56
N PRO A 27 4.99 -2.44 15.23
CA PRO A 27 4.41 -1.77 16.41
C PRO A 27 3.01 -1.17 16.15
N LEU A 28 2.68 -0.93 14.87
CA LEU A 28 1.38 -0.46 14.41
C LEU A 28 0.25 -1.49 14.63
N VAL A 29 0.57 -2.79 14.74
CA VAL A 29 -0.43 -3.85 14.95
C VAL A 29 -0.85 -3.97 16.42
N GLN A 30 -0.02 -3.51 17.37
CA GLN A 30 -0.31 -3.58 18.81
C GLN A 30 -1.12 -2.38 19.35
N ALA A 31 -1.13 -1.26 18.65
CA ALA A 31 -1.84 -0.05 19.09
C ALA A 31 -3.38 -0.16 18.97
N ALA A 32 -3.89 -1.14 18.22
CA ALA A 32 -5.34 -1.34 18.02
C ALA A 32 -6.09 -1.92 19.24
N LYS A 33 -5.43 -2.17 20.38
CA LYS A 33 -6.03 -2.81 21.57
C LYS A 33 -6.33 -1.88 22.75
N ARG A 34 -6.52 -0.57 22.54
CA ARG A 34 -7.00 0.32 23.61
C ARG A 34 -8.27 1.05 23.20
N SER A 35 -9.39 0.38 23.46
CA SER A 35 -10.74 0.95 23.45
C SER A 35 -10.93 1.86 24.67
N THR A 36 -11.21 3.14 24.44
CA THR A 36 -11.84 4.02 25.43
C THR A 36 -13.21 4.43 24.90
N ALA A 37 -14.26 3.98 25.61
CA ALA A 37 -15.66 4.12 25.26
C ALA A 37 -16.10 5.59 25.19
N ALA A 38 -16.53 6.01 24.00
CA ALA A 38 -17.38 7.17 23.76
C ALA A 38 -18.77 6.65 23.38
N ARG A 39 -19.82 7.36 23.80
CA ARG A 39 -21.24 6.96 23.76
C ARG A 39 -21.63 6.31 22.42
N ASP A 40 -22.14 5.07 22.49
CA ASP A 40 -22.44 4.22 21.34
C ASP A 40 -23.57 4.80 20.47
N GLY A 41 -23.19 5.43 19.36
CA GLY A 41 -23.93 5.33 18.10
C GLY A 41 -23.50 4.09 17.29
N SER A 42 -22.85 3.13 17.95
CA SER A 42 -21.96 2.12 17.35
C SER A 42 -22.55 0.73 17.21
N GLU A 43 -23.82 0.50 17.56
CA GLU A 43 -24.39 -0.84 17.31
C GLU A 43 -24.55 -1.13 15.81
N SER A 44 -24.57 -0.09 14.96
CA SER A 44 -24.77 -0.24 13.51
C SER A 44 -23.55 0.05 12.64
N TYR A 45 -22.42 0.50 13.19
CA TYR A 45 -21.20 0.74 12.41
C TYR A 45 -20.16 -0.33 12.71
N SER A 46 -19.84 -1.12 11.71
CA SER A 46 -19.04 -2.33 11.77
C SER A 46 -17.97 -2.34 10.66
N ALA A 47 -17.12 -3.35 10.64
CA ALA A 47 -16.15 -3.53 9.55
C ALA A 47 -16.81 -3.70 8.17
N ALA A 48 -18.08 -4.13 8.12
CA ALA A 48 -18.83 -4.27 6.87
C ALA A 48 -19.19 -2.91 6.22
N ASP A 49 -19.14 -1.82 6.99
CA ASP A 49 -19.46 -0.46 6.52
C ASP A 49 -18.25 0.25 5.88
N ILE A 50 -17.08 -0.39 5.89
CA ILE A 50 -15.89 0.09 5.20
C ILE A 50 -15.89 -0.45 3.77
N GLU A 51 -16.09 0.46 2.80
CA GLU A 51 -16.02 0.15 1.37
C GLU A 51 -14.60 0.41 0.84
N VAL A 52 -13.98 -0.61 0.24
CA VAL A 52 -12.75 -0.44 -0.55
C VAL A 52 -13.16 -0.32 -2.01
N LEU A 53 -12.90 0.85 -2.59
CA LEU A 53 -13.17 1.12 -4.00
C LEU A 53 -11.98 0.66 -4.85
N GLU A 54 -12.23 -0.21 -5.83
CA GLU A 54 -11.19 -0.82 -6.65
C GLU A 54 -11.06 -0.16 -8.04
N GLY A 55 -9.91 -0.32 -8.67
CA GLY A 55 -9.64 0.20 -10.00
C GLY A 55 -9.87 1.71 -10.10
N LEU A 56 -10.81 2.13 -10.97
CA LEU A 56 -11.16 3.53 -11.20
C LEU A 56 -12.42 3.99 -10.46
N GLU A 57 -13.02 3.16 -9.61
CA GLU A 57 -14.16 3.58 -8.79
C GLU A 57 -13.87 4.78 -7.88
N PRO A 58 -12.69 4.88 -7.22
CA PRO A 58 -12.37 6.07 -6.43
C PRO A 58 -12.41 7.37 -7.26
N VAL A 59 -11.93 7.30 -8.51
CA VAL A 59 -11.89 8.43 -9.45
C VAL A 59 -13.29 8.85 -9.86
N ARG A 60 -14.15 7.88 -10.19
CA ARG A 60 -15.54 8.16 -10.60
C ARG A 60 -16.40 8.67 -9.45
N ARG A 61 -16.19 8.15 -8.24
CA ARG A 61 -16.98 8.55 -7.05
C ARG A 61 -16.58 9.93 -6.54
N ARG A 62 -15.30 10.30 -6.66
CA ARG A 62 -14.78 11.60 -6.19
C ARG A 62 -13.92 12.28 -7.26
N PRO A 63 -14.48 12.66 -8.41
CA PRO A 63 -13.72 13.20 -9.54
C PRO A 63 -13.01 14.51 -9.20
N GLY A 64 -13.56 15.32 -8.31
CA GLY A 64 -12.95 16.60 -7.90
C GLY A 64 -11.55 16.45 -7.29
N MET A 65 -11.22 15.29 -6.72
CA MET A 65 -9.88 15.01 -6.20
C MET A 65 -8.84 14.77 -7.30
N TYR A 66 -9.28 14.36 -8.50
CA TYR A 66 -8.41 13.96 -9.60
C TYR A 66 -8.36 14.99 -10.72
N ILE A 67 -9.51 15.59 -11.06
CA ILE A 67 -9.64 16.52 -12.19
C ILE A 67 -10.09 17.93 -11.76
N GLY A 68 -10.07 18.21 -10.46
CA GLY A 68 -10.39 19.53 -9.90
C GLY A 68 -11.87 19.89 -9.83
N GLY A 69 -12.77 19.11 -10.46
CA GLY A 69 -14.21 19.34 -10.38
C GLY A 69 -15.00 18.50 -11.38
N THR A 70 -16.22 18.94 -11.69
CA THR A 70 -17.06 18.40 -12.78
C THR A 70 -17.71 19.52 -13.60
N ASP A 71 -17.09 20.70 -13.59
CA ASP A 71 -17.51 21.85 -14.39
C ASP A 71 -16.74 21.89 -15.72
N ASP A 72 -17.00 22.92 -16.53
CA ASP A 72 -16.36 23.07 -17.84
C ASP A 72 -14.82 23.20 -17.74
N LYS A 73 -14.29 23.72 -16.62
CA LYS A 73 -12.83 23.78 -16.41
C LYS A 73 -12.25 22.40 -16.20
N ALA A 74 -12.89 21.57 -15.40
CA ALA A 74 -12.50 20.17 -15.21
C ALA A 74 -12.59 19.37 -16.53
N MET A 75 -13.59 19.66 -17.37
CA MET A 75 -13.67 19.10 -18.72
C MET A 75 -12.47 19.49 -19.60
N HIS A 76 -12.07 20.77 -19.61
CA HIS A 76 -10.88 21.19 -20.34
C HIS A 76 -9.60 20.56 -19.78
N HIS A 77 -9.53 20.33 -18.47
CA HIS A 77 -8.39 19.67 -17.83
C HIS A 77 -8.24 18.23 -18.32
N LEU A 78 -9.32 17.47 -18.49
CA LEU A 78 -9.26 16.14 -19.10
C LEU A 78 -8.61 16.17 -20.50
N PHE A 79 -8.91 17.18 -21.31
CA PHE A 79 -8.30 17.32 -22.63
C PHE A 79 -6.83 17.74 -22.54
N ALA A 80 -6.49 18.63 -21.61
CA ALA A 80 -5.12 19.02 -21.34
C ALA A 80 -4.25 17.81 -20.98
N GLU A 81 -4.72 16.93 -20.10
CA GLU A 81 -3.98 15.71 -19.73
C GLU A 81 -3.72 14.79 -20.94
N VAL A 82 -4.65 14.71 -21.90
CA VAL A 82 -4.43 13.92 -23.13
C VAL A 82 -3.38 14.58 -24.02
N ILE A 83 -3.42 15.91 -24.15
CA ILE A 83 -2.42 16.66 -24.90
C ILE A 83 -1.05 16.53 -24.24
N ASP A 84 -0.97 16.61 -22.91
CA ASP A 84 0.29 16.53 -22.17
C ASP A 84 0.96 15.16 -22.37
N ASN A 85 0.19 14.06 -22.27
CA ASN A 85 0.69 12.73 -22.62
C ASN A 85 1.15 12.66 -24.09
N SER A 86 0.43 13.32 -25.01
CA SER A 86 0.82 13.36 -26.44
C SER A 86 2.10 14.17 -26.66
N MET A 87 2.29 15.26 -25.91
CA MET A 87 3.51 16.07 -25.92
C MET A 87 4.70 15.30 -25.35
N ASP A 88 4.52 14.49 -24.30
CA ASP A 88 5.58 13.65 -23.74
C ASP A 88 6.13 12.68 -24.80
N GLU A 89 5.26 12.05 -25.60
CA GLU A 89 5.67 11.18 -26.71
C GLU A 89 6.39 11.94 -27.83
N ALA A 90 5.97 13.19 -28.11
CA ALA A 90 6.66 14.04 -29.07
C ALA A 90 8.05 14.44 -28.58
N VAL A 91 8.19 14.79 -27.30
CA VAL A 91 9.48 15.11 -26.65
C VAL A 91 10.41 13.89 -26.64
N ALA A 92 9.85 12.70 -26.44
CA ALA A 92 10.60 11.45 -26.51
C ALA A 92 10.94 11.00 -27.95
N GLY A 93 10.42 11.71 -28.97
CA GLY A 93 10.70 11.44 -30.39
C GLY A 93 9.86 10.30 -30.99
N HIS A 94 8.81 9.86 -30.29
CA HIS A 94 7.89 8.81 -30.73
C HIS A 94 6.67 9.36 -31.48
N ALA A 95 6.36 10.66 -31.34
CA ALA A 95 5.35 11.37 -32.12
C ALA A 95 5.95 12.53 -32.92
N THR A 96 5.38 12.81 -34.09
CA THR A 96 5.82 13.91 -35.00
C THR A 96 4.70 14.89 -35.36
N PHE A 97 3.47 14.61 -34.94
CA PHE A 97 2.28 15.42 -35.12
C PHE A 97 1.34 15.19 -33.93
N ILE A 98 0.64 16.25 -33.51
CA ILE A 98 -0.34 16.25 -32.41
C ILE A 98 -1.64 16.85 -32.94
#